data_AF-A0A1H0B689-F1
#
_entry.id   AF-A0A1H0B689-F1
#
_cell.length_a   1.000
_cell.length_b   1.000
_cell.length_c   1.000
_cell.angle_alpha   90.00
_cell.angle_beta   90.00
_cell.angle_gamma   90.00
#
_symmetry.space_group_name_H-M   'P 1'
#
loop_
_entity.id
_entity.type
_entity.pdbx_description
1 polymer ?
#
loop_
_entity_poly.entity_id
_entity_poly.type
_entity_poly.pdbx_seq_one_letter_code
_entity_poly.pdbx_strand_id
1 'polypeptide(L)'
;MQPVTRIISEFIANTKCETLPVDLRRKAETIVIDTFAAIVSGAGSETAPSLMRYIETAGMSGNVPVLGTDVQTSAELAAFVNGTFGHALEYDDVFSMLPGHPAAVMVAAMIGDIAATRVSGEALTGAFIVGYEVCARIGIAMTLEHHRLRGFHATSTLGVFAAAAALSKLRSYDAEQTARTLSIAASFSSGLLGQTGSSMKPVHSGWAARNAVAAADLARNGLDAVTDIFEAPRGFFNAYGTQNSCVERVVEDIGEPWAILKPGVSLKKYPCCFAAHRGIEAVLHLRKEHDLHFADVKHIECRLPPKGLVNMVYTRPRTGLQAKFSMEYAFLAALHDGEATLSTFSDGAVQREVMQNNLHMVSNVEDPACEEGLGEASGEISGARGHVQITITTKSGKSYVRKVAHAPGTPVSPLSPADLREKIGICANHAGMSREQAADLETQLLSYGEKDDLKQLLGVLGRKDPDQNRHVARALLSALPGFSEV
;
A
#
# COMPACT_ATOMS: atom_id res chain seq x y z
N MET A 1 -29.73 -18.53 -10.46
CA MET A 1 -28.98 -17.27 -10.38
C MET A 1 -27.70 -17.47 -11.18
N GLN A 2 -27.25 -16.47 -11.95
CA GLN A 2 -25.99 -16.60 -12.69
C GLN A 2 -24.82 -16.69 -11.68
N PRO A 3 -23.78 -17.51 -11.94
CA PRO A 3 -22.64 -17.66 -11.03
C PRO A 3 -21.95 -16.31 -10.75
N VAL A 4 -21.59 -16.05 -9.49
CA VAL A 4 -20.91 -14.82 -9.05
C VAL A 4 -19.62 -14.60 -9.82
N THR A 5 -18.79 -15.64 -9.96
CA THR A 5 -17.53 -15.56 -10.72
C THR A 5 -17.77 -15.19 -12.19
N ARG A 6 -18.90 -15.61 -12.78
CA ARG A 6 -19.25 -15.25 -14.15
C ARG A 6 -19.67 -13.77 -14.25
N ILE A 7 -20.54 -13.29 -13.36
CA ILE A 7 -21.03 -11.90 -13.37
C ILE A 7 -19.87 -10.92 -13.21
N ILE A 8 -18.97 -11.15 -12.24
CA ILE A 8 -17.81 -10.26 -12.01
C ILE A 8 -16.86 -10.27 -13.21
N SER A 9 -16.70 -11.42 -13.89
CA SER A 9 -15.86 -11.54 -15.08
C SER A 9 -16.47 -10.81 -16.29
N GLU A 10 -17.79 -10.85 -16.45
CA GLU A 10 -18.51 -10.08 -17.47
C GLU A 10 -18.41 -8.57 -17.21
N PHE A 11 -18.50 -8.15 -15.95
CA PHE A 11 -18.28 -6.75 -15.57
C PHE A 11 -16.87 -6.27 -15.96
N ILE A 12 -15.83 -7.04 -15.62
CA ILE A 12 -14.44 -6.71 -15.96
C ILE A 12 -14.28 -6.57 -17.49
N ALA A 13 -14.70 -7.59 -18.25
CA ALA A 13 -14.56 -7.61 -19.70
C ALA A 13 -15.32 -6.44 -20.36
N ASN A 14 -16.57 -6.20 -19.93
CA ASN A 14 -17.49 -5.31 -20.64
C ASN A 14 -17.44 -3.84 -20.18
N THR A 15 -16.78 -3.50 -19.08
CA THR A 15 -16.68 -2.10 -18.61
C THR A 15 -16.04 -1.21 -19.67
N LYS A 16 -16.71 -0.14 -20.09
CA LYS A 16 -16.18 0.80 -21.10
C LYS A 16 -15.41 1.93 -20.43
N CYS A 17 -14.08 1.83 -20.41
CA CYS A 17 -13.22 2.77 -19.69
C CYS A 17 -13.34 4.22 -20.18
N GLU A 18 -13.62 4.41 -21.47
CA GLU A 18 -13.87 5.70 -22.11
C GLU A 18 -15.11 6.42 -21.54
N THR A 19 -16.09 5.65 -21.04
CA THR A 19 -17.34 6.18 -20.46
C THR A 19 -17.24 6.47 -18.96
N LEU A 20 -16.11 6.14 -18.32
CA LEU A 20 -15.95 6.35 -16.88
C LEU A 20 -16.06 7.85 -16.53
N PRO A 21 -16.63 8.21 -15.36
CA PRO A 21 -16.71 9.60 -14.95
C PRO A 21 -15.34 10.28 -14.89
N VAL A 22 -15.25 11.53 -15.34
CA VAL A 22 -13.99 12.31 -15.33
C VAL A 22 -13.38 12.38 -13.94
N ASP A 23 -14.21 12.60 -12.91
CA ASP A 23 -13.74 12.73 -11.53
C ASP A 23 -13.21 11.40 -10.98
N LEU A 24 -13.78 10.26 -11.41
CA LEU A 24 -13.27 8.94 -11.08
C LEU A 24 -11.87 8.73 -11.69
N ARG A 25 -11.70 9.07 -12.97
CA ARG A 25 -10.39 8.97 -13.65
C ARG A 25 -9.33 9.83 -12.97
N ARG A 26 -9.63 11.10 -12.66
CA ARG A 26 -8.70 12.01 -11.97
C ARG A 26 -8.29 11.50 -10.59
N LYS A 27 -9.22 10.94 -9.81
CA LYS A 27 -8.87 10.32 -8.52
C LYS A 27 -8.00 9.10 -8.71
N ALA A 28 -8.33 8.23 -9.67
CA ALA A 28 -7.52 7.05 -9.98
C ALA A 28 -6.09 7.42 -10.42
N GLU A 29 -5.93 8.40 -11.30
CA GLU A 29 -4.62 8.94 -11.72
C GLU A 29 -3.79 9.42 -10.54
N THR A 30 -4.43 10.12 -9.58
CA THR A 30 -3.74 10.59 -8.37
C THR A 30 -3.18 9.42 -7.55
N ILE A 31 -3.94 8.32 -7.42
CA ILE A 31 -3.49 7.12 -6.70
C ILE A 31 -2.38 6.40 -7.48
N VAL A 32 -2.49 6.30 -8.81
CA VAL A 32 -1.45 5.71 -9.66
C VAL A 32 -0.14 6.48 -9.55
N ILE A 33 -0.19 7.81 -9.59
CA ILE A 33 0.97 8.70 -9.39
C ILE A 33 1.62 8.46 -8.03
N ASP A 34 0.81 8.46 -6.96
CA ASP A 34 1.28 8.17 -5.60
C ASP A 34 1.97 6.81 -5.51
N THR A 35 1.40 5.82 -6.18
CA THR A 35 1.89 4.44 -6.18
C THR A 35 3.22 4.30 -6.92
N PHE A 36 3.38 4.93 -8.09
CA PHE A 36 4.68 4.94 -8.78
C PHE A 36 5.77 5.58 -7.92
N ALA A 37 5.46 6.70 -7.25
CA ALA A 37 6.39 7.33 -6.33
C ALA A 37 6.77 6.40 -5.17
N ALA A 38 5.79 5.72 -4.57
CA ALA A 38 6.03 4.73 -3.52
C ALA A 38 6.92 3.57 -4.01
N ILE A 39 6.66 3.01 -5.20
CA ILE A 39 7.48 1.94 -5.80
C ILE A 39 8.93 2.42 -6.01
N VAL A 40 9.14 3.61 -6.58
CA VAL A 40 10.51 4.16 -6.75
C VAL A 40 11.25 4.26 -5.42
N SER A 41 10.57 4.79 -4.39
CA SER A 41 11.17 4.94 -3.07
C SER A 41 11.62 3.62 -2.45
N GLY A 42 10.94 2.50 -2.76
CA GLY A 42 11.30 1.18 -2.23
C GLY A 42 12.71 0.72 -2.58
N ALA A 43 13.34 1.27 -3.62
CA ALA A 43 14.74 1.02 -3.96
C ALA A 43 15.74 1.52 -2.88
N GLY A 44 15.31 2.47 -2.04
CA GLY A 44 16.05 2.94 -0.86
C GLY A 44 15.76 2.16 0.43
N SER A 45 14.83 1.20 0.40
CA SER A 45 14.37 0.49 1.59
C SER A 45 15.34 -0.57 2.09
N GLU A 46 15.17 -0.95 3.35
CA GLU A 46 15.84 -2.05 4.03
C GLU A 46 15.62 -3.42 3.35
N THR A 47 14.57 -3.55 2.52
CA THR A 47 14.26 -4.80 1.80
C THR A 47 15.01 -4.95 0.48
N ALA A 48 15.43 -3.82 -0.12
CA ALA A 48 16.00 -3.80 -1.47
C ALA A 48 17.24 -4.67 -1.65
N PRO A 49 18.25 -4.66 -0.74
CA PRO A 49 19.46 -5.46 -0.95
C PRO A 49 19.20 -6.96 -1.07
N SER A 50 18.28 -7.51 -0.27
CA SER A 50 17.93 -8.93 -0.33
C SER A 50 17.16 -9.30 -1.59
N LEU A 51 16.30 -8.40 -2.09
CA LEU A 51 15.57 -8.60 -3.33
C LEU A 51 16.49 -8.52 -4.55
N MET A 52 17.48 -7.62 -4.56
CA MET A 52 18.47 -7.54 -5.65
C MET A 52 19.29 -8.83 -5.74
N ARG A 53 19.77 -9.36 -4.61
CA ARG A 53 20.42 -10.68 -4.58
C ARG A 53 19.50 -11.80 -5.04
N TYR A 54 18.22 -11.76 -4.65
CA TYR A 54 17.24 -12.74 -5.12
C TYR A 54 17.10 -12.70 -6.64
N ILE A 55 17.01 -11.51 -7.26
CA ILE A 55 17.00 -11.36 -8.72
C ILE A 55 18.22 -12.02 -9.36
N GLU A 56 19.42 -11.70 -8.87
CA GLU A 56 20.68 -12.25 -9.38
C GLU A 56 20.68 -13.78 -9.32
N THR A 57 20.27 -14.36 -8.19
CA THR A 57 20.24 -15.83 -8.01
C THR A 57 19.13 -16.52 -8.80
N ALA A 58 17.98 -15.86 -9.02
CA ALA A 58 16.88 -16.42 -9.80
C ALA A 58 17.23 -16.52 -11.30
N GLY A 59 18.15 -15.68 -11.79
CA GLY A 59 18.67 -15.75 -13.16
C GLY A 59 17.64 -15.50 -14.25
N MET A 60 16.46 -14.95 -13.92
CA MET A 60 15.41 -14.67 -14.90
C MET A 60 15.72 -13.39 -15.66
N SER A 61 16.11 -13.51 -16.93
CA SER A 61 16.37 -12.36 -17.81
C SER A 61 15.08 -11.78 -18.39
N GLY A 62 15.08 -10.48 -18.65
CA GLY A 62 14.02 -9.77 -19.35
C GLY A 62 14.34 -8.29 -19.48
N ASN A 63 13.42 -7.51 -20.05
CA ASN A 63 13.57 -6.07 -20.28
C ASN A 63 12.60 -5.23 -19.43
N VAL A 64 11.99 -5.83 -18.40
CA VAL A 64 11.05 -5.12 -17.52
C VAL A 64 11.84 -4.50 -16.38
N PRO A 65 11.75 -3.17 -16.16
CA PRO A 65 12.58 -2.49 -15.17
C PRO A 65 12.10 -2.75 -13.74
N VAL A 66 13.06 -2.82 -12.83
CA VAL A 66 12.83 -2.62 -11.40
C VAL A 66 13.01 -1.13 -11.11
N LEU A 67 11.93 -0.45 -10.75
CA LEU A 67 11.90 1.01 -10.63
C LEU A 67 12.80 1.47 -9.47
N GLY A 68 13.44 2.64 -9.64
CA GLY A 68 14.41 3.19 -8.71
C GLY A 68 15.79 2.51 -8.75
N THR A 69 16.03 1.62 -9.72
CA THR A 69 17.30 0.88 -9.90
C THR A 69 17.66 0.79 -11.37
N ASP A 70 18.88 0.32 -11.68
CA ASP A 70 19.33 0.06 -13.06
C ASP A 70 19.06 -1.40 -13.50
N VAL A 71 18.30 -2.17 -12.72
CA VAL A 71 18.06 -3.60 -12.94
C VAL A 71 16.85 -3.81 -13.85
N GLN A 72 16.97 -4.75 -14.79
CA GLN A 72 15.87 -5.25 -15.61
C GLN A 72 15.79 -6.78 -15.50
N THR A 73 14.58 -7.32 -15.52
CA THR A 73 14.32 -8.76 -15.36
C THR A 73 13.03 -9.17 -16.06
N SER A 74 12.56 -10.41 -15.84
CA SER A 74 11.30 -10.92 -16.36
C SER A 74 10.10 -10.15 -15.80
N ALA A 75 8.95 -10.20 -16.49
CA ALA A 75 7.73 -9.52 -16.04
C ALA A 75 7.28 -9.98 -14.65
N GLU A 76 7.31 -11.28 -14.37
CA GLU A 76 6.97 -11.85 -13.06
C GLU A 76 7.90 -11.35 -11.94
N LEU A 77 9.21 -11.33 -12.19
CA LEU A 77 10.18 -10.98 -11.16
C LEU A 77 10.25 -9.47 -10.95
N ALA A 78 10.04 -8.67 -12.00
CA ALA A 78 9.89 -7.22 -11.90
C ALA A 78 8.61 -6.86 -11.14
N ALA A 79 7.48 -7.52 -11.43
CA ALA A 79 6.24 -7.34 -10.67
C ALA A 79 6.42 -7.71 -9.20
N PHE A 80 7.14 -8.79 -8.91
CA PHE A 80 7.50 -9.19 -7.55
C PHE A 80 8.25 -8.08 -6.80
N VAL A 81 9.34 -7.56 -7.37
CA VAL A 81 10.17 -6.58 -6.68
C VAL A 81 9.52 -5.22 -6.63
N ASN A 82 8.93 -4.74 -7.73
CA ASN A 82 8.21 -3.46 -7.76
C ASN A 82 7.01 -3.46 -6.80
N GLY A 83 6.25 -4.56 -6.71
CA GLY A 83 5.14 -4.66 -5.77
C GLY A 83 5.61 -4.68 -4.32
N THR A 84 6.76 -5.30 -4.05
CA THR A 84 7.40 -5.25 -2.73
C THR A 84 7.87 -3.84 -2.39
N PHE A 85 8.52 -3.16 -3.34
CA PHE A 85 8.99 -1.79 -3.19
C PHE A 85 7.86 -0.81 -2.89
N GLY A 86 6.74 -0.93 -3.61
CA GLY A 86 5.56 -0.08 -3.39
C GLY A 86 5.02 -0.15 -1.95
N HIS A 87 5.19 -1.29 -1.29
CA HIS A 87 4.70 -1.50 0.08
C HIS A 87 5.79 -1.41 1.17
N ALA A 88 7.07 -1.31 0.79
CA ALA A 88 8.22 -1.44 1.71
C ALA A 88 8.27 -0.39 2.82
N LEU A 89 7.79 0.83 2.53
CA LEU A 89 7.90 1.98 3.41
C LEU A 89 6.61 2.32 4.14
N GLU A 90 5.56 1.49 4.01
CA GLU A 90 4.23 1.80 4.55
C GLU A 90 3.72 3.17 4.11
N TYR A 91 3.99 3.58 2.86
CA TYR A 91 3.67 4.92 2.35
C TYR A 91 2.65 4.93 1.20
N ASP A 92 2.21 3.76 0.80
CA ASP A 92 1.20 3.49 -0.22
C ASP A 92 -0.23 3.81 0.23
N ASP A 93 -1.18 3.58 -0.67
CA ASP A 93 -2.61 3.82 -0.47
C ASP A 93 -3.16 3.03 0.73
N VAL A 94 -4.31 3.43 1.24
CA VAL A 94 -5.08 2.64 2.20
C VAL A 94 -6.49 2.56 1.69
N PHE A 95 -6.92 1.33 1.48
CA PHE A 95 -8.29 1.05 1.16
C PHE A 95 -9.01 0.55 2.43
N SER A 96 -10.23 1.01 2.63
CA SER A 96 -10.88 0.87 3.93
C SER A 96 -11.94 -0.24 3.96
N MET A 97 -12.43 -0.65 2.78
CA MET A 97 -13.33 -1.79 2.57
C MET A 97 -12.64 -3.15 2.65
N LEU A 98 -11.33 -3.18 2.42
CA LEU A 98 -10.43 -4.29 2.79
C LEU A 98 -9.23 -3.65 3.48
N PRO A 99 -8.80 -4.07 4.67
CA PRO A 99 -7.71 -3.42 5.39
C PRO A 99 -6.36 -3.76 4.74
N GLY A 100 -6.09 -3.19 3.57
CA GLY A 100 -4.94 -3.50 2.73
C GLY A 100 -4.68 -2.44 1.65
N HIS A 101 -3.72 -2.76 0.78
CA HIS A 101 -3.03 -1.81 -0.09
C HIS A 101 -2.97 -2.30 -1.55
N PRO A 102 -4.10 -2.29 -2.28
CA PRO A 102 -4.17 -2.93 -3.59
C PRO A 102 -3.44 -2.14 -4.69
N ALA A 103 -3.18 -0.83 -4.55
CA ALA A 103 -2.57 -0.04 -5.63
C ALA A 103 -1.19 -0.55 -6.02
N ALA A 104 -0.34 -0.78 -5.00
CA ALA A 104 1.03 -1.26 -5.19
C ALA A 104 1.05 -2.61 -5.93
N VAL A 105 0.09 -3.49 -5.62
CA VAL A 105 -0.06 -4.79 -6.29
C VAL A 105 -0.43 -4.62 -7.76
N MET A 106 -1.46 -3.79 -8.05
CA MET A 106 -1.96 -3.58 -9.41
C MET A 106 -0.96 -2.87 -10.32
N VAL A 107 -0.41 -1.74 -9.85
CA VAL A 107 0.55 -0.97 -10.66
C VAL A 107 1.77 -1.82 -10.96
N ALA A 108 2.32 -2.52 -9.96
CA ALA A 108 3.47 -3.39 -10.18
C ALA A 108 3.21 -4.52 -11.19
N ALA A 109 2.03 -5.14 -11.13
CA ALA A 109 1.64 -6.20 -12.06
C ALA A 109 1.56 -5.71 -13.51
N MET A 110 1.11 -4.47 -13.74
CA MET A 110 0.96 -3.90 -15.08
C MET A 110 2.25 -3.32 -15.67
N ILE A 111 3.35 -3.18 -14.91
CA ILE A 111 4.63 -2.63 -15.42
C ILE A 111 5.17 -3.47 -16.60
N GLY A 112 5.01 -4.80 -16.55
CA GLY A 112 5.42 -5.68 -17.65
C GLY A 112 4.69 -5.38 -18.96
N ASP A 113 3.39 -5.11 -18.90
CA ASP A 113 2.58 -4.76 -20.06
C ASP A 113 2.97 -3.41 -20.65
N ILE A 114 3.30 -2.41 -19.81
CA ILE A 114 3.87 -1.12 -20.26
C ILE A 114 5.22 -1.33 -20.97
N ALA A 115 6.10 -2.18 -20.43
CA ALA A 115 7.41 -2.44 -21.03
C ALA A 115 7.29 -3.18 -22.39
N ALA A 116 6.35 -4.13 -22.48
CA ALA A 116 6.15 -4.96 -23.67
C ALA A 116 5.41 -4.21 -24.79
N THR A 117 4.35 -3.48 -24.46
CA THR A 117 3.37 -2.95 -25.43
C THR A 117 3.16 -1.45 -25.27
N ARG A 118 2.49 -0.82 -26.24
CA ARG A 118 2.08 0.58 -26.10
C ARG A 118 0.86 0.64 -25.18
N VAL A 119 1.03 1.21 -23.99
CA VAL A 119 -0.04 1.44 -23.01
C VAL A 119 -0.13 2.93 -22.75
N SER A 120 -1.31 3.53 -22.90
CA SER A 120 -1.56 4.93 -22.55
C SER A 120 -1.89 5.09 -21.07
N GLY A 121 -1.72 6.30 -20.54
CA GLY A 121 -2.16 6.67 -19.19
C GLY A 121 -3.65 6.37 -18.98
N GLU A 122 -4.49 6.69 -19.96
CA GLU A 122 -5.93 6.40 -19.91
C GLU A 122 -6.23 4.89 -19.81
N ALA A 123 -5.55 4.06 -20.61
CA ALA A 123 -5.78 2.61 -20.61
C ALA A 123 -5.40 1.97 -19.27
N LEU A 124 -4.24 2.35 -18.72
CA LEU A 124 -3.79 1.83 -17.42
C LEU A 124 -4.66 2.36 -16.27
N THR A 125 -5.09 3.63 -16.32
CA THR A 125 -6.07 4.19 -15.36
C THR A 125 -7.42 3.46 -15.41
N GLY A 126 -7.92 3.17 -16.61
CA GLY A 126 -9.18 2.42 -16.80
C GLY A 126 -9.11 0.99 -16.22
N ALA A 127 -8.02 0.28 -16.49
CA ALA A 127 -7.77 -1.05 -15.94
C ALA A 127 -7.64 -1.03 -14.41
N PHE A 128 -6.93 -0.03 -13.88
CA PHE A 128 -6.77 0.19 -12.45
C PHE A 128 -8.12 0.43 -11.73
N ILE A 129 -9.00 1.24 -12.31
CA ILE A 129 -10.35 1.50 -11.77
C ILE A 129 -11.15 0.20 -11.67
N VAL A 130 -11.14 -0.62 -12.71
CA VAL A 130 -11.84 -1.91 -12.74
C VAL A 130 -11.26 -2.86 -11.69
N GLY A 131 -9.93 -2.96 -11.58
CA GLY A 131 -9.27 -3.78 -10.57
C GLY A 131 -9.60 -3.36 -9.14
N TYR A 132 -9.64 -2.05 -8.87
CA TYR A 132 -10.06 -1.51 -7.56
C TYR A 132 -11.48 -1.89 -7.20
N GLU A 133 -12.41 -1.75 -8.15
CA GLU A 133 -13.82 -2.08 -7.94
C GLU A 133 -13.99 -3.56 -7.58
N VAL A 134 -13.36 -4.45 -8.34
CA VAL A 134 -13.38 -5.90 -8.07
C VAL A 134 -12.82 -6.20 -6.67
N CYS A 135 -11.69 -5.57 -6.31
CA CYS A 135 -11.09 -5.76 -5.00
C CYS A 135 -12.00 -5.26 -3.87
N ALA A 136 -12.67 -4.13 -4.07
CA ALA A 136 -13.65 -3.57 -3.13
C ALA A 136 -14.77 -4.55 -2.85
N ARG A 137 -15.33 -5.12 -3.92
CA ARG A 137 -16.48 -6.02 -3.83
C ARG A 137 -16.12 -7.33 -3.17
N ILE A 138 -14.97 -7.91 -3.52
CA ILE A 138 -14.43 -9.08 -2.83
C ILE A 138 -14.14 -8.76 -1.36
N GLY A 139 -13.57 -7.59 -1.05
CA GLY A 139 -13.29 -7.14 0.32
C GLY A 139 -14.54 -7.04 1.20
N ILE A 140 -15.60 -6.41 0.67
CA ILE A 140 -16.89 -6.27 1.36
C ILE A 140 -17.53 -7.64 1.60
N ALA A 141 -17.57 -8.47 0.57
CA ALA A 141 -18.11 -9.82 0.65
C ALA A 141 -17.33 -10.70 1.64
N MET A 142 -16.00 -10.55 1.68
CA MET A 142 -15.10 -11.33 2.55
C MET A 142 -15.11 -10.84 4.00
N THR A 143 -15.36 -9.54 4.21
CA THR A 143 -15.39 -8.81 5.48
C THR A 143 -14.01 -8.58 6.14
N LEU A 144 -13.96 -7.68 7.12
CA LEU A 144 -12.76 -7.39 7.91
C LEU A 144 -12.31 -8.58 8.78
N GLU A 145 -13.14 -9.59 8.99
CA GLU A 145 -12.81 -10.76 9.81
C GLU A 145 -11.76 -11.66 9.17
N HIS A 146 -11.70 -11.70 7.83
CA HIS A 146 -10.62 -12.38 7.11
C HIS A 146 -9.24 -11.87 7.54
N HIS A 147 -9.11 -10.57 7.75
CA HIS A 147 -7.87 -9.97 8.26
C HIS A 147 -7.76 -10.12 9.78
N ARG A 148 -8.79 -9.69 10.52
CA ARG A 148 -8.72 -9.50 11.98
C ARG A 148 -8.85 -10.78 12.79
N LEU A 149 -9.61 -11.76 12.30
CA LEU A 149 -9.90 -13.01 13.02
C LEU A 149 -9.12 -14.19 12.42
N ARG A 150 -9.07 -14.30 11.10
CA ARG A 150 -8.38 -15.42 10.42
C ARG A 150 -6.87 -15.20 10.30
N GLY A 151 -6.39 -13.96 10.41
CA GLY A 151 -4.96 -13.63 10.40
C GLY A 151 -4.35 -13.57 9.00
N PHE A 152 -5.16 -13.44 7.94
CA PHE A 152 -4.66 -13.24 6.59
C PHE A 152 -4.30 -11.76 6.34
N HIS A 153 -3.29 -11.52 5.50
CA HIS A 153 -2.96 -10.17 5.06
C HIS A 153 -3.71 -9.83 3.76
N ALA A 154 -4.82 -9.09 3.88
CA ALA A 154 -5.75 -8.80 2.77
C ALA A 154 -5.09 -8.15 1.55
N THR A 155 -4.03 -7.35 1.75
CA THR A 155 -3.20 -6.77 0.69
C THR A 155 -2.74 -7.80 -0.33
N SER A 156 -2.43 -9.02 0.11
CA SER A 156 -1.99 -10.09 -0.78
C SER A 156 -3.12 -11.05 -1.11
N THR A 157 -3.82 -11.56 -0.09
CA THR A 157 -4.86 -12.58 -0.31
C THR A 157 -6.03 -12.08 -1.16
N LEU A 158 -6.37 -10.79 -1.06
CA LEU A 158 -7.43 -10.17 -1.87
C LEU A 158 -6.86 -9.27 -2.98
N GLY A 159 -5.71 -8.63 -2.76
CA GLY A 159 -5.07 -7.77 -3.77
C GLY A 159 -4.63 -8.52 -5.03
N VAL A 160 -4.37 -9.84 -4.95
CA VAL A 160 -4.10 -10.67 -6.13
C VAL A 160 -5.26 -10.63 -7.15
N PHE A 161 -6.51 -10.56 -6.69
CA PHE A 161 -7.67 -10.46 -7.58
C PHE A 161 -7.80 -9.07 -8.19
N ALA A 162 -7.38 -8.02 -7.49
CA ALA A 162 -7.33 -6.66 -8.02
C ALA A 162 -6.39 -6.59 -9.23
N ALA A 163 -5.17 -7.11 -9.07
CA ALA A 163 -4.18 -7.16 -10.14
C ALA A 163 -4.59 -8.11 -11.28
N ALA A 164 -5.18 -9.27 -10.97
CA ALA A 164 -5.70 -10.19 -11.97
C ALA A 164 -6.82 -9.54 -12.81
N ALA A 165 -7.73 -8.80 -12.18
CA ALA A 165 -8.79 -8.07 -12.86
C ALA A 165 -8.25 -6.91 -13.70
N ALA A 166 -7.31 -6.13 -13.16
CA ALA A 166 -6.66 -5.03 -13.88
C ALA A 166 -5.91 -5.55 -15.13
N LEU A 167 -5.13 -6.64 -14.99
CA LEU A 167 -4.46 -7.28 -16.11
C LEU A 167 -5.43 -7.84 -17.15
N SER A 168 -6.50 -8.52 -16.70
CA SER A 168 -7.54 -9.04 -17.61
C SER A 168 -8.19 -7.90 -18.39
N LYS A 169 -8.45 -6.76 -17.73
CA LYS A 169 -8.97 -5.56 -18.38
C LYS A 169 -7.98 -4.96 -19.38
N LEU A 170 -6.74 -4.73 -18.95
CA LEU A 170 -5.70 -4.11 -19.76
C LEU A 170 -5.39 -4.94 -21.02
N ARG A 171 -5.40 -6.27 -20.89
CA ARG A 171 -5.14 -7.23 -21.96
C ARG A 171 -6.39 -7.58 -22.79
N SER A 172 -7.53 -6.96 -22.48
CA SER A 172 -8.80 -7.16 -23.19
C SER A 172 -9.25 -8.63 -23.23
N TYR A 173 -9.09 -9.36 -22.13
CA TYR A 173 -9.63 -10.72 -22.00
C TYR A 173 -11.16 -10.71 -22.01
N ASP A 174 -11.76 -11.73 -22.59
CA ASP A 174 -13.19 -11.95 -22.50
C ASP A 174 -13.60 -12.47 -21.10
N ALA A 175 -14.90 -12.65 -20.88
CA ALA A 175 -15.41 -13.10 -19.60
C ALA A 175 -14.96 -14.51 -19.21
N GLU A 176 -14.68 -15.40 -20.17
CA GLU A 176 -14.24 -16.77 -19.88
C GLU A 176 -12.76 -16.80 -19.48
N GLN A 177 -11.91 -16.11 -20.24
CA GLN A 177 -10.50 -15.92 -19.91
C GLN A 177 -10.33 -15.17 -18.59
N THR A 178 -11.17 -14.17 -18.32
CA THR A 178 -11.17 -13.45 -17.04
C THR A 178 -11.54 -14.37 -15.87
N ALA A 179 -12.59 -15.20 -16.03
CA ALA A 179 -12.98 -16.16 -14.98
C ALA A 179 -11.86 -17.16 -14.68
N ARG A 180 -11.19 -17.69 -15.71
CA ARG A 180 -10.01 -18.57 -15.54
C ARG A 180 -8.87 -17.84 -14.84
N THR A 181 -8.60 -16.60 -15.22
CA THR A 181 -7.54 -15.78 -14.59
C THR A 181 -7.79 -15.58 -13.09
N LEU A 182 -9.03 -15.24 -12.70
CA LEU A 182 -9.41 -15.10 -11.29
C LEU A 182 -9.33 -16.45 -10.53
N SER A 183 -9.68 -17.55 -11.19
CA SER A 183 -9.60 -18.90 -10.63
C SER A 183 -8.17 -19.36 -10.34
N ILE A 184 -7.25 -19.13 -11.29
CA ILE A 184 -5.83 -19.41 -11.10
C ILE A 184 -5.26 -18.50 -10.00
N ALA A 185 -5.62 -17.21 -10.01
CA ALA A 185 -5.22 -16.27 -8.97
C ALA A 185 -5.69 -16.70 -7.56
N ALA A 186 -6.88 -17.27 -7.43
CA ALA A 186 -7.38 -17.80 -6.15
C ALA A 186 -6.48 -18.91 -5.60
N SER A 187 -5.94 -19.77 -6.47
CA SER A 187 -5.00 -20.84 -6.08
C SER A 187 -3.64 -20.31 -5.63
N PHE A 188 -3.30 -19.07 -5.98
CA PHE A 188 -2.05 -18.41 -5.58
C PHE A 188 -2.23 -17.41 -4.41
N SER A 189 -3.47 -17.23 -3.94
CA SER A 189 -3.81 -16.31 -2.85
C SER A 189 -3.20 -16.77 -1.52
N SER A 190 -2.29 -15.97 -0.96
CA SER A 190 -1.55 -16.28 0.27
C SER A 190 -1.08 -15.01 1.00
N GLY A 191 -0.56 -15.17 2.22
CA GLY A 191 0.01 -14.08 3.03
C GLY A 191 -0.60 -14.00 4.44
N LEU A 192 0.24 -13.93 5.46
CA LEU A 192 -0.17 -13.99 6.86
C LEU A 192 0.17 -12.69 7.62
N LEU A 193 -0.80 -12.16 8.35
CA LEU A 193 -0.66 -10.90 9.10
C LEU A 193 0.43 -10.96 10.18
N GLY A 194 0.78 -12.15 10.65
CA GLY A 194 1.86 -12.38 11.62
C GLY A 194 3.26 -11.92 11.17
N GLN A 195 3.44 -11.55 9.90
CA GLN A 195 4.66 -10.93 9.38
C GLN A 195 4.75 -9.42 9.60
N THR A 196 3.78 -8.80 10.27
CA THR A 196 3.80 -7.36 10.57
C THR A 196 5.07 -6.99 11.33
N GLY A 197 5.76 -5.93 10.87
CA GLY A 197 7.06 -5.52 11.42
C GLY A 197 8.29 -6.27 10.90
N SER A 198 8.13 -7.15 9.91
CA SER A 198 9.23 -7.81 9.20
C SER A 198 9.29 -7.39 7.73
N SER A 199 10.44 -7.63 7.08
CA SER A 199 10.61 -7.42 5.64
C SER A 199 9.68 -8.29 4.79
N MET A 200 9.03 -9.30 5.37
CA MET A 200 8.09 -10.17 4.64
C MET A 200 6.72 -9.51 4.43
N LYS A 201 6.31 -8.56 5.29
CA LYS A 201 5.05 -7.83 5.09
C LYS A 201 4.96 -7.15 3.72
N PRO A 202 5.95 -6.35 3.28
CA PRO A 202 5.91 -5.77 1.93
C PRO A 202 6.04 -6.82 0.82
N VAL A 203 6.78 -7.90 1.05
CA VAL A 203 6.92 -9.01 0.09
C VAL A 203 5.57 -9.62 -0.26
N HIS A 204 4.57 -9.59 0.64
CA HIS A 204 3.20 -10.00 0.31
C HIS A 204 2.61 -9.23 -0.89
N SER A 205 2.82 -7.92 -0.98
CA SER A 205 2.35 -7.11 -2.12
C SER A 205 3.03 -7.54 -3.43
N GLY A 206 4.35 -7.72 -3.38
CA GLY A 206 5.12 -8.25 -4.51
C GLY A 206 4.68 -9.64 -4.94
N TRP A 207 4.47 -10.54 -3.99
CA TRP A 207 4.06 -11.91 -4.25
C TRP A 207 2.69 -11.96 -4.94
N ALA A 208 1.73 -11.15 -4.48
CA ALA A 208 0.44 -11.02 -5.13
C ALA A 208 0.55 -10.44 -6.55
N ALA A 209 1.40 -9.43 -6.76
CA ALA A 209 1.61 -8.85 -8.09
C ALA A 209 2.19 -9.86 -9.07
N ARG A 210 3.23 -10.59 -8.66
CA ARG A 210 3.82 -11.69 -9.44
C ARG A 210 2.78 -12.76 -9.77
N ASN A 211 2.02 -13.20 -8.77
CA ASN A 211 1.04 -14.27 -8.93
C ASN A 211 -0.09 -13.86 -9.87
N ALA A 212 -0.49 -12.59 -9.88
CA ALA A 212 -1.47 -12.07 -10.83
C ALA A 212 -0.94 -12.07 -12.28
N VAL A 213 0.33 -11.69 -12.50
CA VAL A 213 0.99 -11.79 -13.81
C VAL A 213 1.00 -13.24 -14.29
N ALA A 214 1.47 -14.16 -13.45
CA ALA A 214 1.50 -15.59 -13.77
C ALA A 214 0.09 -16.14 -14.06
N ALA A 215 -0.92 -15.77 -13.27
CA ALA A 215 -2.31 -16.22 -13.50
C ALA A 215 -2.86 -15.73 -14.85
N ALA A 216 -2.64 -14.46 -15.19
CA ALA A 216 -3.08 -13.89 -16.45
C ALA A 216 -2.35 -14.51 -17.66
N ASP A 217 -1.06 -14.83 -17.52
CA ASP A 217 -0.27 -15.49 -18.56
C ASP A 217 -0.67 -16.96 -18.74
N LEU A 218 -0.90 -17.70 -17.64
CA LEU A 218 -1.37 -19.08 -17.71
C LEU A 218 -2.76 -19.18 -18.37
N ALA A 219 -3.70 -18.30 -18.02
CA ALA A 219 -5.00 -18.24 -18.65
C ALA A 219 -4.90 -17.90 -20.15
N ARG A 220 -4.04 -16.96 -20.53
CA ARG A 220 -3.78 -16.60 -21.93
C ARG A 220 -3.27 -17.77 -22.76
N ASN A 221 -2.43 -18.60 -22.15
CA ASN A 221 -1.86 -19.78 -22.78
C ASN A 221 -2.78 -21.02 -22.71
N GLY A 222 -4.04 -20.83 -22.31
CA GLY A 222 -5.07 -21.88 -22.37
C GLY A 222 -5.03 -22.88 -21.21
N LEU A 223 -4.38 -22.56 -20.09
CA LEU A 223 -4.51 -23.38 -18.89
C LEU A 223 -5.98 -23.37 -18.44
N ASP A 224 -6.56 -24.57 -18.31
CA ASP A 224 -7.93 -24.72 -17.84
C ASP A 224 -8.06 -24.49 -16.34
N ALA A 225 -9.21 -23.96 -15.91
CA ALA A 225 -9.54 -23.69 -14.51
C ALA A 225 -11.07 -23.60 -14.33
N VAL A 226 -11.55 -23.91 -13.13
CA VAL A 226 -12.98 -23.81 -12.81
C VAL A 226 -13.45 -22.35 -12.88
N THR A 227 -14.67 -22.10 -13.34
CA THR A 227 -15.20 -20.75 -13.59
C THR A 227 -16.21 -20.27 -12.55
N ASP A 228 -16.27 -20.95 -11.40
CA ASP A 228 -17.16 -20.70 -10.25
C ASP A 228 -16.38 -20.65 -8.92
N ILE A 229 -15.08 -20.35 -8.99
CA ILE A 229 -14.12 -20.48 -7.88
C ILE A 229 -14.48 -19.70 -6.62
N PHE A 230 -15.20 -18.59 -6.72
CA PHE A 230 -15.58 -17.81 -5.54
C PHE A 230 -16.68 -18.50 -4.74
N GLU A 231 -17.71 -19.00 -5.42
CA GLU A 231 -18.94 -19.55 -4.87
C GLU A 231 -18.95 -21.09 -4.74
N ALA A 232 -17.99 -21.78 -5.36
CA ALA A 232 -17.95 -23.24 -5.34
C ALA A 232 -17.97 -23.81 -3.92
N PRO A 233 -18.55 -25.01 -3.67
CA PRO A 233 -18.60 -25.62 -2.34
C PRO A 233 -17.24 -25.85 -1.67
N ARG A 234 -16.14 -25.87 -2.45
CA ARG A 234 -14.75 -25.91 -1.95
C ARG A 234 -13.93 -24.74 -2.52
N GLY A 235 -14.63 -23.65 -2.82
CA GLY A 235 -14.10 -22.43 -3.42
C GLY A 235 -13.53 -21.46 -2.39
N PHE A 236 -13.11 -20.31 -2.88
CA PHE A 236 -12.36 -19.31 -2.14
C PHE A 236 -13.09 -18.81 -0.90
N PHE A 237 -14.39 -18.45 -1.02
CA PHE A 237 -15.14 -17.93 0.12
C PHE A 237 -15.36 -18.96 1.22
N ASN A 238 -15.58 -20.24 0.86
CA ASN A 238 -15.71 -21.29 1.87
C ASN A 238 -14.39 -21.55 2.60
N ALA A 239 -13.25 -21.47 1.91
CA ALA A 239 -11.95 -21.75 2.51
C ALA A 239 -11.40 -20.56 3.33
N TYR A 240 -11.57 -19.33 2.84
CA TYR A 240 -10.89 -18.14 3.37
C TYR A 240 -11.82 -17.20 4.16
N GLY A 241 -13.14 -17.38 4.00
CA GLY A 241 -14.15 -16.58 4.68
C GLY A 241 -14.42 -17.01 6.12
N THR A 242 -15.36 -16.30 6.73
CA THR A 242 -15.99 -16.62 8.00
C THR A 242 -17.49 -16.84 7.79
N GLN A 243 -18.21 -17.15 8.86
CA GLN A 243 -19.68 -17.23 8.83
C GLN A 243 -20.37 -15.94 8.38
N ASN A 244 -19.67 -14.80 8.45
CA ASN A 244 -20.17 -13.48 8.04
C ASN A 244 -19.77 -13.11 6.60
N SER A 245 -18.91 -13.91 5.97
CA SER A 245 -18.59 -13.73 4.55
C SER A 245 -19.76 -14.18 3.68
N CYS A 246 -20.09 -13.39 2.65
CA CYS A 246 -21.24 -13.64 1.76
C CYS A 246 -20.83 -13.36 0.31
N VAL A 247 -20.68 -14.42 -0.48
CA VAL A 247 -20.14 -14.35 -1.85
C VAL A 247 -21.05 -13.57 -2.80
N GLU A 248 -22.35 -13.55 -2.55
CA GLU A 248 -23.34 -12.82 -3.32
C GLU A 248 -23.08 -11.30 -3.29
N ARG A 249 -22.48 -10.78 -2.21
CA ARG A 249 -22.13 -9.36 -2.08
C ARG A 249 -20.99 -8.91 -3.01
N VAL A 250 -20.32 -9.83 -3.71
CA VAL A 250 -19.28 -9.50 -4.70
C VAL A 250 -19.88 -8.78 -5.91
N VAL A 251 -21.15 -8.97 -6.21
CA VAL A 251 -21.79 -8.40 -7.41
C VAL A 251 -22.88 -7.39 -7.08
N GLU A 252 -23.15 -7.18 -5.79
CA GLU A 252 -24.04 -6.12 -5.30
C GLU A 252 -23.44 -4.74 -5.61
N ASP A 253 -24.25 -3.89 -6.25
CA ASP A 253 -23.95 -2.48 -6.52
C ASP A 253 -22.57 -2.25 -7.17
N ILE A 254 -22.13 -3.19 -8.02
CA ILE A 254 -20.82 -3.11 -8.65
C ILE A 254 -20.74 -1.93 -9.63
N GLY A 255 -19.78 -1.03 -9.39
CA GLY A 255 -19.59 0.20 -10.15
C GLY A 255 -20.57 1.33 -9.77
N GLU A 256 -21.50 1.11 -8.83
CA GLU A 256 -22.57 2.06 -8.50
C GLU A 256 -22.81 2.22 -6.99
N PRO A 257 -22.06 3.09 -6.29
CA PRO A 257 -20.98 3.94 -6.79
C PRO A 257 -19.65 3.20 -6.87
N TRP A 258 -18.77 3.69 -7.76
CA TRP A 258 -17.38 3.24 -7.79
C TRP A 258 -16.66 3.44 -6.46
N ALA A 259 -16.00 2.38 -6.01
CA ALA A 259 -15.25 2.28 -4.78
C ALA A 259 -14.22 3.40 -4.55
N ILE A 260 -13.52 3.82 -5.61
CA ILE A 260 -12.53 4.92 -5.57
C ILE A 260 -13.19 6.26 -5.23
N LEU A 261 -14.47 6.46 -5.59
CA LEU A 261 -15.22 7.66 -5.24
C LEU A 261 -15.86 7.53 -3.86
N LYS A 262 -16.50 6.40 -3.55
CA LYS A 262 -17.22 6.18 -2.31
C LYS A 262 -17.09 4.72 -1.85
N PRO A 263 -16.67 4.47 -0.59
CA PRO A 263 -16.19 5.44 0.42
C PRO A 263 -14.88 6.15 0.05
N GLY A 264 -14.16 5.67 -0.97
CA GLY A 264 -12.93 6.28 -1.47
C GLY A 264 -11.64 5.67 -0.93
N VAL A 265 -10.52 6.08 -1.53
CA VAL A 265 -9.17 5.61 -1.20
C VAL A 265 -8.43 6.70 -0.42
N SER A 266 -7.70 6.30 0.62
CA SER A 266 -6.84 7.23 1.38
C SER A 266 -5.40 7.15 0.87
N LEU A 267 -4.70 8.28 0.80
CA LEU A 267 -3.26 8.32 0.52
C LEU A 267 -2.51 8.69 1.80
N LYS A 268 -1.53 7.88 2.20
CA LYS A 268 -0.79 8.12 3.43
C LYS A 268 0.03 9.41 3.33
N LYS A 269 -0.11 10.30 4.32
CA LYS A 269 0.78 11.46 4.54
C LYS A 269 2.07 11.08 5.26
N TYR A 270 1.96 10.16 6.21
CA TYR A 270 3.08 9.67 7.03
C TYR A 270 3.44 8.21 6.65
N PRO A 271 4.72 7.84 6.57
CA PRO A 271 5.17 6.51 6.13
C PRO A 271 5.12 5.46 7.26
N CYS A 272 3.92 5.22 7.77
CA CYS A 272 3.65 4.25 8.82
C CYS A 272 2.21 3.72 8.73
N CYS A 273 1.86 2.78 9.62
CA CYS A 273 0.50 2.27 9.72
C CYS A 273 -0.52 3.41 9.87
N PHE A 274 -1.59 3.34 9.08
CA PHE A 274 -2.60 4.41 9.02
C PHE A 274 -3.29 4.68 10.36
N ALA A 275 -3.32 3.69 11.24
CA ALA A 275 -3.88 3.83 12.59
C ALA A 275 -3.20 4.95 13.40
N ALA A 276 -1.91 5.22 13.17
CA ALA A 276 -1.17 6.28 13.87
C ALA A 276 -1.43 7.69 13.29
N HIS A 277 -1.97 7.83 12.08
CA HIS A 277 -1.95 9.11 11.35
C HIS A 277 -2.74 10.21 12.06
N ARG A 278 -3.90 9.88 12.63
CA ARG A 278 -4.71 10.85 13.39
C ARG A 278 -3.98 11.35 14.65
N GLY A 279 -3.23 10.46 15.30
CA GLY A 279 -2.44 10.80 16.49
C GLY A 279 -1.21 11.63 16.16
N ILE A 280 -0.48 11.29 15.09
CA ILE A 280 0.65 12.10 14.58
C ILE A 280 0.17 13.52 14.27
N GLU A 281 -0.94 13.65 13.53
CA GLU A 281 -1.52 14.95 13.19
C GLU A 281 -1.85 15.78 14.43
N ALA A 282 -2.49 15.16 15.43
CA ALA A 282 -2.83 15.82 16.69
C ALA A 282 -1.59 16.28 17.46
N VAL A 283 -0.55 15.45 17.55
CA VAL A 283 0.72 15.79 18.20
C VAL A 283 1.40 16.96 17.52
N LEU A 284 1.54 16.93 16.18
CA LEU A 284 2.15 18.01 15.42
C LEU A 284 1.38 19.33 15.55
N HIS A 285 0.05 19.26 15.57
CA HIS A 285 -0.80 20.43 15.79
C HIS A 285 -0.58 21.03 17.18
N LEU A 286 -0.68 20.23 18.24
CA LEU A 286 -0.50 20.68 19.62
C LEU A 286 0.91 21.25 19.84
N ARG A 287 1.92 20.61 19.25
CA ARG A 287 3.31 21.09 19.27
C ARG A 287 3.42 22.50 18.70
N LYS A 288 2.84 22.74 17.53
CA LYS A 288 2.87 24.05 16.85
C LYS A 288 2.01 25.10 17.54
N GLU A 289 0.80 24.74 17.95
CA GLU A 289 -0.20 25.66 18.54
C GLU A 289 0.24 26.19 19.91
N HIS A 290 0.93 25.37 20.70
CA HIS A 290 1.31 25.70 22.07
C HIS A 290 2.82 25.81 22.29
N ASP A 291 3.61 25.84 21.20
CA ASP A 291 5.08 25.91 21.23
C ASP A 291 5.70 24.87 22.18
N LEU A 292 5.18 23.64 22.13
CA LEU A 292 5.62 22.56 23.02
C LEU A 292 6.92 21.98 22.51
N HIS A 293 7.94 21.94 23.36
CA HIS A 293 9.17 21.22 23.09
C HIS A 293 9.17 19.88 23.81
N PHE A 294 9.86 18.89 23.24
CA PHE A 294 10.01 17.56 23.84
C PHE A 294 10.44 17.62 25.32
N ALA A 295 11.35 18.54 25.66
CA ALA A 295 11.87 18.72 27.00
C ALA A 295 10.78 19.16 28.03
N ASP A 296 9.69 19.78 27.58
CA ASP A 296 8.61 20.28 28.42
C ASP A 296 7.55 19.22 28.71
N VAL A 297 7.50 18.16 27.91
CA VAL A 297 6.44 17.16 27.96
C VAL A 297 6.74 16.12 29.05
N LYS A 298 5.70 15.79 29.82
CA LYS A 298 5.71 14.71 30.82
C LYS A 298 5.06 13.45 30.28
N HIS A 299 3.95 13.57 29.56
CA HIS A 299 3.16 12.42 29.10
C HIS A 299 2.35 12.77 27.85
N ILE A 300 2.15 11.79 26.98
CA ILE A 300 1.25 11.80 25.83
C ILE A 300 0.27 10.65 26.00
N GLU A 301 -1.02 10.96 26.19
CA GLU A 301 -2.08 9.96 26.20
C GLU A 301 -2.81 9.97 24.85
N CYS A 302 -3.00 8.80 24.25
CA CYS A 302 -3.81 8.58 23.07
C CYS A 302 -5.03 7.73 23.46
N ARG A 303 -6.23 8.28 23.23
CA ARG A 303 -7.49 7.55 23.30
C ARG A 303 -8.03 7.34 21.89
N LEU A 304 -8.43 6.12 21.56
CA LEU A 304 -8.87 5.73 20.22
C LEU A 304 -10.01 4.69 20.26
N PRO A 305 -10.76 4.49 19.17
CA PRO A 305 -11.86 3.52 19.15
C PRO A 305 -11.37 2.09 19.44
N PRO A 306 -12.22 1.21 20.02
CA PRO A 306 -11.96 -0.21 20.14
C PRO A 306 -11.49 -0.84 18.83
N LYS A 307 -10.56 -1.80 18.93
CA LYS A 307 -9.87 -2.45 17.80
C LYS A 307 -8.96 -1.50 17.00
N GLY A 308 -8.69 -0.29 17.48
CA GLY A 308 -7.76 0.66 16.88
C GLY A 308 -6.28 0.25 16.99
N LEU A 309 -5.94 -0.64 17.92
CA LEU A 309 -4.57 -1.12 18.16
C LEU A 309 -4.23 -2.44 17.48
N VAL A 310 -5.17 -3.06 16.74
CA VAL A 310 -4.99 -4.40 16.13
C VAL A 310 -3.69 -4.51 15.31
N ASN A 311 -3.33 -3.46 14.57
CA ASN A 311 -2.11 -3.45 13.75
C ASN A 311 -0.91 -2.81 14.46
N MET A 312 -1.08 -2.22 15.65
CA MET A 312 -0.05 -1.50 16.39
C MET A 312 0.62 -2.43 17.40
N VAL A 313 1.34 -3.41 16.88
CA VAL A 313 1.82 -4.58 17.64
C VAL A 313 3.14 -4.35 18.40
N TYR A 314 3.77 -3.18 18.26
CA TYR A 314 5.02 -2.84 18.95
C TYR A 314 4.88 -1.62 19.85
N THR A 315 5.16 -1.80 21.14
CA THR A 315 5.24 -0.68 22.10
C THR A 315 6.69 -0.23 22.35
N ARG A 316 7.66 -1.08 22.01
CA ARG A 316 9.11 -0.83 22.16
C ARG A 316 9.88 -1.27 20.91
N PRO A 317 9.68 -0.59 19.76
CA PRO A 317 10.30 -0.98 18.50
C PRO A 317 11.82 -0.82 18.57
N ARG A 318 12.53 -1.76 17.94
CA ARG A 318 14.00 -1.77 17.80
C ARG A 318 14.46 -1.58 16.36
N THR A 319 13.54 -1.61 15.40
CA THR A 319 13.85 -1.37 13.99
C THR A 319 12.86 -0.39 13.40
N GLY A 320 13.22 0.21 12.28
CA GLY A 320 12.36 1.04 11.46
C GLY A 320 11.08 0.33 11.05
N LEU A 321 11.19 -0.94 10.63
CA LEU A 321 10.05 -1.79 10.32
C LEU A 321 9.06 -1.92 11.48
N GLN A 322 9.56 -2.15 12.70
CA GLN A 322 8.70 -2.24 13.89
C GLN A 322 8.11 -0.88 14.25
N ALA A 323 8.90 0.19 14.11
CA ALA A 323 8.48 1.55 14.42
C ALA A 323 7.31 2.04 13.55
N LYS A 324 7.21 1.59 12.30
CA LYS A 324 6.05 1.83 11.42
C LYS A 324 4.72 1.30 12.01
N PHE A 325 4.77 0.40 13.00
CA PHE A 325 3.63 -0.20 13.70
C PHE A 325 3.69 0.06 15.22
N SER A 326 4.28 1.17 15.65
CA SER A 326 4.29 1.64 17.04
C SER A 326 3.74 3.06 17.17
N MET A 327 2.64 3.21 17.90
CA MET A 327 2.07 4.54 18.19
C MET A 327 2.97 5.32 19.15
N GLU A 328 3.55 4.63 20.13
CA GLU A 328 4.48 5.18 21.11
C GLU A 328 5.65 5.87 20.41
N TYR A 329 6.31 5.15 19.49
CA TYR A 329 7.41 5.73 18.73
C TYR A 329 6.94 6.88 17.83
N ALA A 330 5.87 6.66 17.04
CA ALA A 330 5.42 7.64 16.06
C ALA A 330 5.06 8.99 16.71
N PHE A 331 4.37 8.98 17.86
CA PHE A 331 3.98 10.20 18.55
C PHE A 331 5.16 10.88 19.23
N LEU A 332 6.06 10.09 19.82
CA LEU A 332 7.27 10.62 20.45
C LEU A 332 8.20 11.27 19.43
N ALA A 333 8.41 10.62 18.29
CA ALA A 333 9.23 11.13 17.20
C ALA A 333 8.60 12.38 16.58
N ALA A 334 7.29 12.38 16.31
CA ALA A 334 6.59 13.55 15.81
C ALA A 334 6.70 14.76 16.76
N LEU A 335 6.59 14.55 18.07
CA LEU A 335 6.79 15.61 19.06
C LEU A 335 8.23 16.14 19.05
N HIS A 336 9.21 15.23 19.06
CA HIS A 336 10.63 15.57 19.15
C HIS A 336 11.15 16.27 17.89
N ASP A 337 10.92 15.65 16.73
CA ASP A 337 11.46 16.11 15.45
C ASP A 337 10.59 17.22 14.84
N GLY A 338 9.32 17.33 15.25
CA GLY A 338 8.38 18.31 14.69
C GLY A 338 7.85 17.94 13.30
N GLU A 339 8.14 16.73 12.84
CA GLU A 339 7.70 16.15 11.58
C GLU A 339 7.69 14.62 11.67
N ALA A 340 7.09 13.95 10.68
CA ALA A 340 7.15 12.51 10.52
C ALA A 340 7.35 12.17 9.03
N THR A 341 8.57 11.82 8.66
CA THR A 341 8.99 11.56 7.28
C THR A 341 9.60 10.16 7.15
N LEU A 342 10.14 9.80 5.97
CA LEU A 342 10.79 8.50 5.78
C LEU A 342 11.99 8.31 6.72
N SER A 343 12.77 9.37 6.97
CA SER A 343 13.94 9.30 7.86
C SER A 343 13.55 9.03 9.32
N THR A 344 12.36 9.47 9.73
CA THR A 344 11.78 9.21 11.05
C THR A 344 11.69 7.72 11.34
N PHE A 345 11.48 6.86 10.34
CA PHE A 345 11.35 5.41 10.53
C PHE A 345 12.59 4.63 10.09
N SER A 346 13.76 5.27 10.04
CA SER A 346 15.04 4.55 9.87
C SER A 346 15.49 3.86 11.17
N ASP A 347 16.24 2.76 11.06
CA ASP A 347 16.81 2.08 12.23
C ASP A 347 17.62 3.04 13.12
N GLY A 348 18.41 3.93 12.50
CA GLY A 348 19.20 4.93 13.21
C GLY A 348 18.34 5.93 13.99
N ALA A 349 17.23 6.41 13.40
CA ALA A 349 16.30 7.31 14.09
C ALA A 349 15.60 6.63 15.28
N VAL A 350 15.21 5.37 15.09
CA VAL A 350 14.58 4.54 16.13
C VAL A 350 15.53 4.29 17.29
N GLN A 351 16.80 4.01 17.02
CA GLN A 351 17.81 3.66 18.02
C GLN A 351 18.39 4.86 18.77
N ARG A 352 18.00 6.11 18.45
CA ARG A 352 18.40 7.28 19.23
C ARG A 352 18.07 7.08 20.71
N GLU A 353 19.03 7.34 21.58
CA GLU A 353 18.88 7.15 23.02
C GLU A 353 17.66 7.91 23.58
N VAL A 354 17.44 9.14 23.10
CA VAL A 354 16.27 9.95 23.48
C VAL A 354 14.94 9.26 23.14
N MET A 355 14.86 8.49 22.05
CA MET A 355 13.66 7.76 21.69
C MET A 355 13.50 6.54 22.61
N GLN A 356 14.51 5.68 22.66
CA GLN A 356 14.44 4.41 23.38
C GLN A 356 14.21 4.59 24.89
N ASN A 357 14.74 5.66 25.49
CA ASN A 357 14.56 5.95 26.91
C ASN A 357 13.17 6.53 27.25
N ASN A 358 12.45 7.10 26.28
CA ASN A 358 11.25 7.91 26.55
C ASN A 358 9.94 7.34 25.97
N LEU A 359 9.95 6.16 25.34
CA LEU A 359 8.72 5.50 24.85
C LEU A 359 7.65 5.31 25.92
N HIS A 360 8.06 5.18 27.19
CA HIS A 360 7.16 5.07 28.34
C HIS A 360 6.33 6.34 28.61
N MET A 361 6.69 7.48 28.00
CA MET A 361 5.92 8.74 28.06
C MET A 361 4.64 8.69 27.24
N VAL A 362 4.42 7.64 26.43
CA VAL A 362 3.24 7.50 25.60
C VAL A 362 2.38 6.34 26.10
N SER A 363 1.09 6.57 26.26
CA SER A 363 0.11 5.52 26.57
C SER A 363 -1.03 5.53 25.57
N ASN A 364 -1.41 4.36 25.06
CA ASN A 364 -2.51 4.18 24.11
C ASN A 364 -3.65 3.41 24.78
N VAL A 365 -4.88 3.92 24.71
CA VAL A 365 -6.06 3.37 25.39
C VAL A 365 -7.24 3.29 24.43
N GLU A 366 -7.69 2.06 24.14
CA GLU A 366 -8.94 1.86 23.42
C GLU A 366 -10.14 2.24 24.30
N ASP A 367 -11.00 3.12 23.78
CA ASP A 367 -12.06 3.77 24.54
C ASP A 367 -13.36 3.83 23.73
N PRO A 368 -14.47 3.23 24.20
CA PRO A 368 -15.77 3.32 23.54
C PRO A 368 -16.27 4.75 23.31
N ALA A 369 -15.90 5.72 24.16
CA ALA A 369 -16.26 7.12 23.97
C ALA A 369 -15.59 7.75 22.73
N CYS A 370 -14.55 7.11 22.19
CA CYS A 370 -13.93 7.50 20.94
C CYS A 370 -14.69 6.99 19.70
N GLU A 371 -15.67 6.09 19.84
CA GLU A 371 -16.55 5.66 18.74
C GLU A 371 -17.61 6.72 18.40
N GLU A 372 -18.03 7.53 19.36
CA GLU A 372 -19.07 8.54 19.19
C GLU A 372 -18.60 9.74 18.34
N GLY A 373 -19.50 10.24 17.48
CA GLY A 373 -19.52 11.65 17.08
C GLY A 373 -19.15 12.00 15.63
N LEU A 374 -18.23 11.32 14.95
CA LEU A 374 -17.81 11.69 13.59
C LEU A 374 -17.20 10.48 12.84
N GLY A 375 -17.94 9.85 11.93
CA GLY A 375 -17.48 8.71 11.12
C GLY A 375 -18.57 7.67 10.82
N GLU A 376 -18.49 6.97 9.69
CA GLU A 376 -19.46 5.91 9.36
C GLU A 376 -19.35 4.76 10.38
N ALA A 377 -20.42 4.56 11.16
CA ALA A 377 -20.51 3.58 12.24
C ALA A 377 -20.72 2.13 11.74
N SER A 378 -20.74 1.89 10.43
CA SER A 378 -21.18 0.60 9.85
C SER A 378 -20.29 -0.59 10.23
N GLY A 379 -19.08 -0.36 10.75
CA GLY A 379 -18.18 -1.43 11.14
C GLY A 379 -17.51 -2.17 9.97
N GLU A 380 -18.01 -1.95 8.74
CA GLU A 380 -17.53 -2.50 7.47
C GLU A 380 -16.26 -1.81 6.98
N ILE A 381 -16.03 -0.57 7.43
CA ILE A 381 -14.91 0.27 6.99
C ILE A 381 -13.85 0.34 8.11
N SER A 382 -12.61 0.01 7.78
CA SER A 382 -11.47 0.15 8.69
C SER A 382 -11.01 1.61 8.77
N GLY A 383 -10.75 2.12 9.98
CA GLY A 383 -10.16 3.45 10.15
C GLY A 383 -11.06 4.65 9.85
N ALA A 384 -12.35 4.46 9.57
CA ALA A 384 -13.34 5.54 9.40
C ALA A 384 -14.24 5.78 10.63
N ARG A 385 -14.06 4.98 11.69
CA ARG A 385 -14.86 5.05 12.92
C ARG A 385 -14.33 6.11 13.87
N GLY A 386 -15.25 6.90 14.43
CA GLY A 386 -14.99 7.78 15.57
C GLY A 386 -13.80 8.73 15.39
N HIS A 387 -13.14 9.05 16.50
CA HIS A 387 -12.00 9.97 16.53
C HIS A 387 -10.84 9.44 17.37
N VAL A 388 -9.63 9.97 17.14
CA VAL A 388 -8.50 9.81 18.05
C VAL A 388 -8.35 11.10 18.87
N GLN A 389 -8.14 10.98 20.17
CA GLN A 389 -7.84 12.09 21.06
C GLN A 389 -6.41 11.96 21.58
N ILE A 390 -5.61 13.00 21.39
CA ILE A 390 -4.30 13.15 22.04
C ILE A 390 -4.42 14.16 23.18
N THR A 391 -3.91 13.78 24.34
CA THR A 391 -3.68 14.68 25.48
C THR A 391 -2.18 14.76 25.75
N ILE A 392 -1.59 15.95 25.68
CA ILE A 392 -0.20 16.20 26.07
C ILE A 392 -0.18 16.91 27.42
N THR A 393 0.42 16.28 28.43
CA THR A 393 0.64 16.88 29.76
C THR A 393 2.09 17.32 29.88
N THR A 394 2.31 18.58 30.27
CA THR A 394 3.65 19.14 30.49
C THR A 394 4.18 18.84 31.89
N LYS A 395 5.48 19.00 32.08
CA LYS A 395 6.14 18.91 33.40
C LYS A 395 5.67 19.98 34.38
N SER A 396 5.16 21.11 33.88
CA SER A 396 4.52 22.15 34.69
C SER A 396 3.07 21.83 35.09
N GLY A 397 2.51 20.71 34.61
CA GLY A 397 1.15 20.25 34.94
C GLY A 397 0.05 20.81 34.04
N LYS A 398 0.39 21.57 33.00
CA LYS A 398 -0.59 21.99 31.97
C LYS A 398 -0.93 20.80 31.08
N SER A 399 -2.18 20.74 30.62
CA SER A 399 -2.64 19.71 29.68
C SER A 399 -3.30 20.34 28.47
N TYR A 400 -2.94 19.83 27.30
CA TYR A 400 -3.46 20.26 26.00
C TYR A 400 -4.10 19.06 25.30
N VAL A 401 -5.27 19.27 24.70
CA VAL A 401 -6.09 18.17 24.16
C VAL A 401 -6.45 18.49 22.71
N ARG A 402 -6.34 17.49 21.83
CA ARG A 402 -6.81 17.58 20.45
C ARG A 402 -7.54 16.31 20.04
N LYS A 403 -8.70 16.48 19.39
CA LYS A 403 -9.46 15.40 18.75
C LYS A 403 -9.30 15.48 17.23
N VAL A 404 -9.08 14.34 16.58
CA VAL A 404 -8.94 14.21 15.14
C VAL A 404 -9.84 13.07 14.65
N ALA A 405 -10.87 13.42 13.88
CA ALA A 405 -11.80 12.45 13.29
C ALA A 405 -11.29 11.90 11.94
N HIS A 406 -10.60 12.74 11.16
CA HIS A 406 -10.14 12.38 9.82
C HIS A 406 -8.64 12.62 9.72
N ALA A 407 -7.90 11.56 9.40
CA ALA A 407 -6.48 11.68 9.10
C ALA A 407 -6.27 12.46 7.79
N PRO A 408 -5.15 13.20 7.65
CA PRO A 408 -4.77 13.74 6.35
C PRO A 408 -4.63 12.62 5.33
N GLY A 409 -5.07 12.90 4.11
CA GLY A 409 -5.10 11.96 2.99
C GLY A 409 -6.33 11.06 2.92
N THR A 410 -7.26 11.13 3.87
CA THR A 410 -8.57 10.47 3.74
C THR A 410 -9.43 11.11 2.65
N PRO A 411 -10.46 10.43 2.10
CA PRO A 411 -11.35 11.01 1.08
C PRO A 411 -12.01 12.34 1.48
N VAL A 412 -12.26 12.56 2.77
CA VAL A 412 -12.84 13.80 3.32
C VAL A 412 -11.80 14.86 3.71
N SER A 413 -10.52 14.48 3.75
CA SER A 413 -9.38 15.37 4.00
C SER A 413 -8.22 14.98 3.07
N PRO A 414 -8.40 15.09 1.74
CA PRO A 414 -7.44 14.56 0.77
C PRO A 414 -6.12 15.32 0.83
N LEU A 415 -5.03 14.68 0.38
CA LEU A 415 -3.76 15.37 0.17
C LEU A 415 -3.95 16.46 -0.88
N SER A 416 -3.38 17.64 -0.64
CA SER A 416 -3.39 18.70 -1.64
C SER A 416 -2.43 18.36 -2.80
N PRO A 417 -2.56 19.02 -3.96
CA PRO A 417 -1.56 18.91 -5.03
C PRO A 417 -0.14 19.30 -4.61
N ALA A 418 0.01 20.10 -3.54
CA ALA A 418 1.32 20.43 -2.98
C ALA A 418 1.86 19.28 -2.12
N ASP A 419 1.02 18.68 -1.26
CA ASP A 419 1.39 17.50 -0.46
C ASP A 419 1.82 16.34 -1.38
N LEU A 420 1.13 16.12 -2.51
CA LEU A 420 1.49 15.05 -3.45
C LEU A 420 2.86 15.29 -4.11
N ARG A 421 3.15 16.53 -4.53
CA ARG A 421 4.47 16.89 -5.09
C ARG A 421 5.58 16.72 -4.07
N GLU A 422 5.35 17.20 -2.84
CA GLU A 422 6.28 17.02 -1.73
C GLU A 422 6.55 15.53 -1.49
N LYS A 423 5.49 14.70 -1.47
CA LYS A 423 5.62 13.25 -1.35
C LYS A 423 6.43 12.62 -2.49
N ILE A 424 6.21 13.03 -3.74
CA ILE A 424 7.02 12.58 -4.89
C ILE A 424 8.51 12.92 -4.66
N GLY A 425 8.81 14.15 -4.24
CA GLY A 425 10.17 14.58 -3.93
C GLY A 425 10.81 13.76 -2.80
N ILE A 426 10.07 13.51 -1.72
CA ILE A 426 10.52 12.66 -0.61
C ILE A 426 10.85 11.24 -1.11
N CYS A 427 9.96 10.66 -1.92
CA CYS A 427 10.15 9.33 -2.50
C CYS A 427 11.38 9.26 -3.42
N ALA A 428 11.57 10.25 -4.30
CA ALA A 428 12.72 10.34 -5.19
C ALA A 428 14.04 10.45 -4.41
N ASN A 429 14.08 11.34 -3.42
CA ASN A 429 15.25 11.54 -2.57
C ASN A 429 15.61 10.26 -1.80
N HIS A 430 14.61 9.54 -1.28
CA HIS A 430 14.84 8.28 -0.58
C HIS A 430 15.37 7.18 -1.50
N ALA A 431 14.97 7.18 -2.77
CA ALA A 431 15.55 6.29 -3.79
C ALA A 431 17.00 6.66 -4.16
N GLY A 432 17.52 7.79 -3.70
CA GLY A 432 18.86 8.30 -4.02
C GLY A 432 18.94 9.03 -5.36
N MET A 433 17.81 9.49 -5.89
CA MET A 433 17.78 10.27 -7.13
C MET A 433 18.40 11.66 -6.94
N SER A 434 19.08 12.16 -7.97
CA SER A 434 19.55 13.54 -8.01
C SER A 434 18.37 14.52 -8.07
N ARG A 435 18.62 15.81 -7.80
CA ARG A 435 17.59 16.85 -7.88
C ARG A 435 16.98 16.95 -9.29
N GLU A 436 17.79 16.75 -10.33
CA GLU A 436 17.32 16.76 -11.72
C GLU A 436 16.44 15.54 -12.02
N GLN A 437 16.86 14.35 -11.58
CA GLN A 437 16.07 13.12 -11.71
C GLN A 437 14.74 13.22 -10.95
N ALA A 438 14.74 13.80 -9.75
CA ALA A 438 13.53 14.01 -8.97
C ALA A 438 12.55 14.98 -9.66
N ALA A 439 13.06 16.04 -10.29
CA ALA A 439 12.24 16.99 -11.04
C ALA A 439 11.67 16.39 -12.33
N ASP A 440 12.45 15.57 -13.04
CA ASP A 440 11.97 14.82 -14.21
C ASP A 440 10.90 13.79 -13.78
N LEU A 441 11.15 13.04 -12.70
CA LEU A 441 10.18 12.12 -12.12
C LEU A 441 8.84 12.81 -11.84
N GLU A 442 8.86 13.95 -11.13
CA GLU A 442 7.66 14.73 -10.84
C GLU A 442 6.94 15.12 -12.13
N THR A 443 7.67 15.63 -13.12
CA THR A 443 7.10 16.05 -14.41
C THR A 443 6.45 14.87 -15.16
N GLN A 444 7.13 13.72 -15.22
CA GLN A 444 6.61 12.55 -15.90
C GLN A 444 5.39 11.96 -15.20
N LEU A 445 5.39 11.93 -13.86
CA LEU A 445 4.27 11.42 -13.09
C LEU A 445 3.06 12.35 -13.16
N LEU A 446 3.23 13.66 -13.00
CA LEU A 446 2.11 14.60 -13.03
C LEU A 446 1.45 14.71 -14.42
N SER A 447 2.18 14.37 -15.49
CA SER A 447 1.65 14.30 -16.86
C SER A 447 1.22 12.88 -17.29
N TYR A 448 1.28 11.89 -16.39
CA TYR A 448 1.05 10.47 -16.70
C TYR A 448 -0.27 10.22 -17.45
N GLY A 449 -1.37 10.83 -17.01
CA GLY A 449 -2.70 10.61 -17.59
C GLY A 449 -2.83 11.08 -19.04
N GLU A 450 -1.97 12.01 -19.48
CA GLU A 450 -1.98 12.60 -20.82
C GLU A 450 -1.07 11.85 -21.81
N LYS A 451 -0.34 10.83 -21.36
CA LYS A 451 0.63 10.10 -22.19
C LYS A 451 -0.06 9.02 -23.01
N ASP A 452 0.16 9.05 -24.33
CA ASP A 452 -0.28 7.97 -25.24
C ASP A 452 0.62 6.72 -25.21
N ASP A 453 1.79 6.82 -24.58
CA ASP A 453 2.72 5.70 -24.38
C ASP A 453 3.54 5.91 -23.10
N LEU A 454 3.39 4.98 -22.15
CA LEU A 454 4.03 5.00 -20.85
C LEU A 454 5.45 4.41 -20.85
N LYS A 455 5.98 3.92 -21.97
CA LYS A 455 7.36 3.41 -22.03
C LYS A 455 8.41 4.44 -21.63
N GLN A 456 8.21 5.70 -22.01
CA GLN A 456 9.12 6.80 -21.62
C GLN A 456 9.13 7.02 -20.11
N LEU A 457 7.96 6.92 -19.47
CA LEU A 457 7.83 7.03 -18.02
C LEU A 457 8.66 5.94 -17.32
N LEU A 458 8.59 4.67 -17.78
CA LEU A 458 9.43 3.60 -17.24
C LEU A 458 10.93 3.88 -17.38
N GLY A 459 11.34 4.51 -18.48
CA GLY A 459 12.73 4.89 -18.71
C GLY A 459 13.27 5.92 -17.72
N VAL A 460 12.42 6.82 -17.22
CA VAL A 460 12.77 7.78 -16.16
C VAL A 460 12.74 7.12 -14.79
N LEU A 461 11.73 6.29 -14.53
CA LEU A 461 11.55 5.59 -13.27
C LEU A 461 12.65 4.53 -13.01
N GLY A 462 13.21 3.93 -14.06
CA GLY A 462 14.20 2.85 -13.98
C GLY A 462 15.66 3.29 -14.10
N ARG A 463 16.01 4.53 -13.72
CA ARG A 463 17.41 5.01 -13.72
C ARG A 463 17.84 5.40 -12.32
N LYS A 464 19.01 4.94 -11.90
CA LYS A 464 19.76 5.48 -10.76
C LYS A 464 21.11 6.02 -11.24
N ASP A 465 21.65 7.03 -10.57
CA ASP A 465 22.96 7.58 -10.93
C ASP A 465 24.06 6.51 -10.73
N PRO A 466 24.79 6.09 -11.78
CA PRO A 466 25.85 5.10 -11.66
C PRO A 466 27.01 5.54 -10.77
N ASP A 467 27.22 6.85 -10.53
CA ASP A 467 28.34 7.34 -9.73
C ASP A 467 28.15 7.13 -8.21
N GLN A 468 26.92 6.88 -7.74
CA GLN A 468 26.66 6.52 -6.34
C GLN A 468 26.95 5.02 -6.02
N ASN A 469 27.14 4.17 -7.04
CA ASN A 469 27.39 2.74 -6.86
C ASN A 469 28.73 2.39 -6.20
N ARG A 470 29.68 3.32 -6.13
CA ARG A 470 31.01 3.05 -5.53
C ARG A 470 31.01 3.00 -4.00
N HIS A 471 29.99 3.51 -3.32
CA HIS A 471 29.95 3.53 -1.85
C HIS A 471 29.03 2.46 -1.24
N VAL A 472 27.91 2.13 -1.88
CA VAL A 472 26.95 1.16 -1.32
C VAL A 472 27.35 -0.29 -1.63
N ALA A 473 27.86 -0.58 -2.84
CA ALA A 473 28.30 -1.94 -3.20
C ALA A 473 29.53 -2.39 -2.39
N ARG A 474 30.44 -1.48 -2.04
CA ARG A 474 31.60 -1.78 -1.17
C ARG A 474 31.22 -2.00 0.30
N ALA A 475 30.17 -1.33 0.78
CA ALA A 475 29.67 -1.51 2.15
C ALA A 475 28.87 -2.80 2.33
N LEU A 476 28.17 -3.26 1.29
CA LEU A 476 27.36 -4.49 1.31
C LEU A 476 28.20 -5.77 1.24
N LEU A 477 29.35 -5.75 0.57
CA LEU A 477 30.26 -6.90 0.47
C LEU A 477 31.12 -7.12 1.73
N SER A 478 31.27 -6.12 2.60
CA SER A 478 32.08 -6.21 3.82
C SER A 478 31.32 -6.60 5.09
N ALA A 479 29.99 -6.78 5.02
CA ALA A 479 29.13 -6.82 6.21
C ALA A 479 28.59 -8.21 6.61
N LEU A 480 29.17 -9.31 6.13
CA LEU A 480 28.83 -10.65 6.65
C LEU A 480 30.07 -11.54 6.84
N PRO A 481 30.33 -12.02 8.07
CA PRO A 481 31.26 -13.11 8.30
C PRO A 481 30.57 -14.44 7.97
N GLY A 482 31.25 -15.31 7.21
CA GLY A 482 30.96 -16.75 7.24
C GLY A 482 30.24 -17.37 6.04
N PHE A 483 30.60 -17.03 4.81
CA PHE A 483 30.44 -17.94 3.66
C PHE A 483 31.76 -18.06 2.91
N SER A 484 32.71 -18.76 3.51
CA SER A 484 33.83 -19.36 2.80
C SER A 484 33.39 -20.73 2.28
N GLU A 485 33.44 -20.90 0.96
CA GLU A 485 33.67 -22.14 0.20
C GLU A 485 32.95 -23.43 0.68
N VAL A 486 31.91 -23.83 -0.06
CA VAL A 486 31.71 -25.21 -0.57
C VAL A 486 31.11 -25.15 -1.97
#